data_AF-A0A959RLV1-F1
#
_entry.id   AF-A0A959RLV1-F1
#
_cell.length_a   1.000
_cell.length_b   1.000
_cell.length_c   1.000
_cell.angle_alpha   90.00
_cell.angle_beta   90.00
_cell.angle_gamma   90.00
#
_symmetry.space_group_name_H-M   'P 1'
#
loop_
_entity.id
_entity.type
_entity.pdbx_description
1 polymer ?
#
loop_
_entity_poly.entity_id
_entity_poly.type
_entity_poly.pdbx_seq_one_letter_code
_entity_poly.pdbx_strand_id
1 'polypeptide(L)'
;MLNLMRWYVSPAGGNKTKNTPTTLWNPATDDMDRKPITFWIDDLDVAYSTSSPAYTGAENGFPAGNLNAFPDQKNAWENGLDPVGVEKVGSLPSEFSLSQNYPNPFNPTTMIKYSIPAQSNVTLKIYDVLGSEVATLINNEVQSVGQYEVNFDASRLSSGIYFYTLNSGNFVQTKKMILLK
;
A
#
# COMPACT_ATOMS: atom_id res chain seq x y z
N MET A 1 -15.67 9.76 -28.76
CA MET A 1 -14.79 10.10 -29.89
C MET A 1 -14.33 8.79 -30.52
N LEU A 2 -14.77 8.50 -31.74
CA LEU A 2 -14.39 7.30 -32.51
C LEU A 2 -14.03 7.77 -33.91
N ASN A 3 -12.74 7.99 -34.17
CA ASN A 3 -12.24 8.21 -35.53
C ASN A 3 -12.08 6.83 -36.18
N LEU A 4 -13.17 6.34 -36.77
CA LEU A 4 -13.15 5.21 -37.68
C LEU A 4 -12.30 5.56 -38.91
N MET A 5 -11.40 4.64 -39.27
CA MET A 5 -10.51 4.67 -40.44
C MET A 5 -11.18 5.28 -41.68
N ARG A 6 -10.74 6.47 -42.07
CA ARG A 6 -11.03 7.05 -43.38
C ARG A 6 -10.05 6.46 -44.39
N TRP A 7 -10.53 5.62 -45.29
CA TRP A 7 -9.77 5.23 -46.48
C TRP A 7 -9.51 6.50 -47.33
N TYR A 8 -8.27 6.68 -47.77
CA TYR A 8 -7.87 7.84 -48.56
C TYR A 8 -8.46 7.76 -49.97
N VAL A 9 -9.32 8.72 -50.33
CA VAL A 9 -9.76 8.95 -51.71
C VAL A 9 -8.85 10.04 -52.28
N SER A 10 -8.09 9.71 -53.33
CA SER A 10 -7.24 10.68 -54.04
C SER A 10 -8.08 11.88 -54.52
N PRO A 11 -7.64 13.15 -54.28
CA PRO A 11 -8.34 14.35 -54.73
C PRO A 11 -8.48 14.44 -56.25
N ALA A 12 -7.66 13.70 -57.01
CA ALA A 12 -7.64 13.73 -58.47
C ALA A 12 -8.53 12.67 -59.14
N GLY A 13 -9.27 11.86 -58.38
CA GLY A 13 -10.25 10.90 -58.90
C GLY A 13 -9.63 9.68 -59.58
N GLY A 14 -9.89 8.50 -59.03
CA GLY A 14 -9.61 7.20 -59.65
C GLY A 14 -8.69 6.31 -58.84
N ASN A 15 -9.16 5.10 -58.50
CA ASN A 15 -8.34 4.04 -57.96
C ASN A 15 -7.37 3.55 -59.04
N LYS A 16 -6.13 4.05 -59.01
CA LYS A 16 -5.06 3.58 -59.91
C LYS A 16 -4.59 2.21 -59.45
N THR A 17 -4.64 1.21 -60.34
CA THR A 17 -4.11 -0.13 -60.06
C THR A 17 -2.66 -0.25 -60.53
N LYS A 18 -1.94 -1.27 -60.06
CA LYS A 18 -0.54 -1.56 -60.43
C LYS A 18 -0.32 -1.77 -61.94
N ASN A 19 -1.39 -1.96 -62.72
CA ASN A 19 -1.36 -2.13 -64.17
C ASN A 19 -1.63 -0.82 -64.94
N THR A 20 -1.68 0.33 -64.25
CA THR A 20 -1.86 1.65 -64.88
C THR A 20 -0.56 2.07 -65.58
N PRO A 21 -0.61 2.64 -66.81
CA PRO A 21 0.58 3.11 -67.51
C PRO A 21 1.45 4.06 -66.66
N THR A 22 2.78 3.91 -66.74
CA THR A 22 3.77 4.62 -65.91
C THR A 22 3.76 6.15 -66.06
N THR A 23 3.10 6.69 -67.08
CA THR A 23 2.87 8.14 -67.24
C THR A 23 1.83 8.71 -66.27
N LEU A 24 0.98 7.84 -65.69
CA LEU A 24 -0.09 8.21 -64.76
C LEU A 24 0.04 7.53 -63.40
N TRP A 25 1.01 6.65 -63.19
CA TRP A 25 1.26 5.95 -61.93
C TRP A 25 2.70 6.13 -61.50
N ASN A 26 2.90 6.79 -60.36
CA ASN A 26 4.23 6.97 -59.78
C ASN A 26 4.48 5.87 -58.71
N PRO A 27 5.40 4.92 -58.95
CA PRO A 27 5.67 3.83 -58.02
C PRO A 27 6.16 4.31 -56.64
N ALA A 28 6.71 5.51 -56.51
CA ALA A 28 7.21 6.02 -55.23
C ALA A 28 6.09 6.61 -54.34
N THR A 29 5.00 7.11 -54.94
CA THR A 29 3.91 7.78 -54.21
C THR A 29 2.61 6.99 -54.18
N ASP A 30 2.34 6.22 -55.24
CA ASP A 30 1.07 5.55 -55.50
C ASP A 30 1.11 4.05 -55.20
N ASP A 31 2.31 3.47 -55.00
CA ASP A 31 2.51 2.08 -54.55
C ASP A 31 2.48 2.01 -53.02
N MET A 32 1.29 1.76 -52.45
CA MET A 32 1.12 1.67 -51.00
C MET A 32 1.72 0.39 -50.40
N ASP A 33 2.00 -0.63 -51.22
CA ASP A 33 2.60 -1.89 -50.77
C ASP A 33 4.12 -1.76 -50.54
N ARG A 34 4.73 -0.66 -51.04
CA ARG A 34 6.17 -0.38 -50.90
C ARG A 34 6.50 0.81 -50.01
N LYS A 35 5.51 1.47 -49.41
CA LYS A 35 5.80 2.52 -48.44
C LYS A 35 6.37 1.89 -47.18
N PRO A 36 7.49 2.42 -46.63
CA PRO A 36 7.96 1.96 -45.33
C PRO A 36 6.87 2.26 -44.30
N ILE A 37 6.30 1.20 -43.73
CA ILE A 37 5.34 1.31 -42.64
C ILE A 37 6.08 1.96 -41.47
N THR A 38 5.71 3.20 -41.15
CA THR A 38 6.22 3.90 -39.98
C THR A 38 5.36 3.47 -38.80
N PHE A 39 5.89 2.57 -37.98
CA PHE A 39 5.25 2.19 -36.72
C PHE A 39 5.44 3.32 -35.72
N TRP A 40 4.33 3.85 -35.19
CA TRP A 40 4.37 4.59 -33.93
C TRP A 40 4.39 3.52 -32.84
N ILE A 41 5.58 3.22 -32.33
CA ILE A 41 5.67 2.48 -31.07
C ILE A 41 5.23 3.49 -30.02
N ASP A 42 4.04 3.27 -29.46
CA ASP A 42 3.67 3.93 -28.22
C ASP A 42 4.66 3.43 -27.16
N ASP A 43 5.40 4.34 -26.52
CA ASP A 43 6.40 4.02 -25.49
C ASP A 43 5.67 3.63 -24.19
N LEU A 44 4.79 2.63 -24.27
CA LEU A 44 4.13 2.07 -23.10
C LEU A 44 5.21 1.34 -22.29
N ASP A 45 5.67 2.00 -21.24
CA ASP A 45 6.54 1.39 -20.25
C ASP A 45 5.72 0.37 -19.44
N VAL A 46 5.84 -0.91 -19.82
CA VAL A 46 5.22 -2.04 -19.13
C VAL A 46 6.12 -2.55 -18.00
N ALA A 47 7.20 -1.83 -17.64
CA ALA A 47 8.01 -2.19 -16.49
C ALA A 47 7.20 -2.02 -15.20
N TYR A 48 7.00 -3.12 -14.50
CA TYR A 48 6.46 -3.12 -13.14
C TYR A 48 7.53 -3.63 -12.19
N SER A 49 7.49 -3.16 -10.93
CA SER A 49 8.41 -3.59 -9.89
C SER A 49 8.42 -5.12 -9.75
N THR A 50 9.58 -5.71 -9.42
CA THR A 50 9.70 -7.13 -9.05
C THR A 50 8.89 -7.48 -7.79
N SER A 51 8.45 -6.48 -7.02
CA SER A 51 7.53 -6.61 -5.90
C SER A 51 6.04 -6.55 -6.29
N SER A 52 5.71 -6.29 -7.56
CA SER A 52 4.33 -6.23 -8.03
C SER A 52 3.75 -7.64 -8.22
N PRO A 53 2.49 -7.90 -7.82
CA PRO A 53 1.78 -9.15 -8.13
C PRO A 53 1.72 -9.48 -9.63
N ALA A 54 1.85 -8.45 -10.48
CA ALA A 54 1.91 -8.60 -11.93
C ALA A 54 3.20 -9.29 -12.43
N TYR A 55 4.26 -9.36 -11.61
CA TYR A 55 5.54 -9.96 -11.99
C TYR A 55 5.55 -11.47 -12.00
N THR A 56 4.87 -12.11 -11.05
CA THR A 56 4.78 -13.57 -11.00
C THR A 56 3.42 -14.10 -11.42
N GLY A 57 2.44 -13.22 -11.64
CA GLY A 57 1.09 -13.60 -12.05
C GLY A 57 0.31 -14.39 -10.99
N ALA A 58 0.80 -14.42 -9.74
CA ALA A 58 0.15 -15.09 -8.63
C ALA A 58 0.21 -14.24 -7.35
N GLU A 59 -0.66 -14.58 -6.39
CA GLU A 59 -0.65 -14.03 -5.05
C GLU A 59 0.61 -14.50 -4.30
N ASN A 60 1.15 -13.69 -3.37
CA ASN A 60 2.27 -14.06 -2.48
C ASN A 60 3.61 -14.47 -3.14
N GLY A 61 3.87 -14.07 -4.39
CA GLY A 61 5.16 -14.29 -5.05
C GLY A 61 5.36 -15.71 -5.60
N PHE A 62 4.30 -16.51 -5.67
CA PHE A 62 4.32 -17.80 -6.37
C PHE A 62 4.36 -17.58 -7.89
N PRO A 63 4.99 -18.47 -8.68
CA PRO A 63 4.91 -18.41 -10.13
C PRO A 63 3.53 -18.86 -10.62
N ALA A 64 2.96 -18.15 -11.60
CA ALA A 64 1.80 -18.64 -12.33
C ALA A 64 2.18 -19.87 -13.18
N GLY A 65 1.78 -21.08 -12.77
CA GLY A 65 1.99 -22.29 -13.56
C GLY A 65 2.26 -23.56 -12.75
N ASN A 66 2.78 -24.58 -13.42
CA ASN A 66 3.12 -25.86 -12.79
C ASN A 66 4.40 -25.73 -11.95
N LEU A 67 4.28 -25.99 -10.66
CA LEU A 67 5.34 -25.90 -9.66
C LEU A 67 6.58 -26.77 -9.96
N ASN A 68 6.40 -27.83 -10.76
CA ASN A 68 7.49 -28.71 -11.19
C ASN A 68 8.50 -28.05 -12.14
N ALA A 69 8.18 -26.86 -12.68
CA ALA A 69 9.12 -26.10 -13.49
C ALA A 69 10.31 -25.54 -12.68
N PHE A 70 10.20 -25.49 -11.34
CA PHE A 70 11.24 -24.96 -10.44
C PHE A 70 11.50 -25.94 -9.28
N PRO A 71 12.22 -27.05 -9.52
CA PRO A 71 12.42 -28.10 -8.53
C PRO A 71 13.14 -27.61 -7.26
N ASP A 72 14.02 -26.61 -7.38
CA ASP A 72 14.79 -26.05 -6.26
C ASP A 72 13.90 -25.26 -5.28
N GLN A 73 12.83 -24.64 -5.78
CA GLN A 73 11.90 -23.81 -5.00
C GLN A 73 10.61 -24.55 -4.63
N LYS A 74 10.38 -25.73 -5.23
CA LYS A 74 9.19 -26.55 -5.00
C LYS A 74 9.02 -26.93 -3.54
N ASN A 75 10.07 -27.45 -2.88
CA ASN A 75 10.00 -27.82 -1.46
C ASN A 75 9.71 -26.60 -0.56
N ALA A 76 10.19 -25.42 -0.94
CA ALA A 76 9.92 -24.18 -0.24
C ALA A 76 8.45 -23.77 -0.34
N TRP A 77 7.85 -23.90 -1.52
CA TRP A 77 6.46 -23.55 -1.76
C TRP A 77 5.48 -24.59 -1.21
N GLU A 78 5.82 -25.88 -1.26
CA GLU A 78 4.99 -26.96 -0.68
C GLU A 78 5.00 -26.93 0.85
N ASN A 79 6.08 -26.45 1.48
CA ASN A 79 6.19 -26.32 2.94
C ASN A 79 5.78 -24.93 3.46
N GLY A 80 5.23 -24.06 2.61
CA GLY A 80 4.73 -22.75 3.02
C GLY A 80 5.81 -21.81 3.53
N LEU A 81 6.85 -21.53 2.74
CA LEU A 81 7.78 -20.46 3.07
C LEU A 81 7.04 -19.12 3.10
N ASP A 82 6.98 -18.52 4.29
CA ASP A 82 7.04 -17.08 4.44
C ASP A 82 8.30 -16.59 3.71
N PRO A 83 8.18 -15.85 2.60
CA PRO A 83 9.33 -15.38 1.86
C PRO A 83 10.18 -14.50 2.76
N VAL A 84 11.37 -14.99 3.10
CA VAL A 84 12.44 -14.23 3.74
C VAL A 84 12.81 -13.09 2.78
N GLY A 85 12.17 -11.94 2.95
CA GLY A 85 12.35 -10.78 2.08
C GLY A 85 11.08 -10.00 1.77
N VAL A 86 9.89 -10.46 2.15
CA VAL A 86 8.74 -9.57 2.31
C VAL A 86 8.83 -9.07 3.75
N GLU A 87 9.18 -7.80 3.95
CA GLU A 87 8.78 -7.13 5.18
C GLU A 87 7.30 -7.44 5.33
N LYS A 88 6.94 -8.27 6.32
CA LYS A 88 5.55 -8.58 6.65
C LYS A 88 4.88 -7.23 6.65
N VAL A 89 4.11 -6.91 5.61
CA VAL A 89 3.35 -5.66 5.52
C VAL A 89 2.45 -5.79 6.73
N GLY A 90 2.87 -5.15 7.82
CA GLY A 90 2.34 -5.40 9.14
C GLY A 90 0.85 -5.25 8.97
N SER A 91 0.10 -6.35 9.21
CA SER A 91 -1.33 -6.39 8.96
C SER A 91 -1.91 -5.10 9.51
N LEU A 92 -2.37 -4.21 8.63
CA LEU A 92 -2.87 -2.92 9.06
C LEU A 92 -3.97 -3.22 10.08
N PRO A 93 -3.95 -2.57 11.25
CA PRO A 93 -4.92 -2.87 12.27
C PRO A 93 -6.32 -2.66 11.69
N SER A 94 -7.17 -3.67 11.78
CA SER A 94 -8.55 -3.60 11.31
C SER A 94 -9.45 -2.85 12.29
N GLU A 95 -9.03 -2.74 13.55
CA GLU A 95 -9.82 -2.18 14.64
C GLU A 95 -9.00 -1.24 15.54
N PHE A 96 -9.72 -0.31 16.18
CA PHE A 96 -9.16 0.50 17.26
C PHE A 96 -8.88 -0.38 18.48
N SER A 97 -7.67 -0.31 19.03
CA SER A 97 -7.35 -1.04 20.25
C SER A 97 -6.39 -0.26 21.14
N LEU A 98 -6.60 -0.34 22.45
CA LEU A 98 -5.67 0.13 23.48
C LEU A 98 -5.18 -1.09 24.25
N SER A 99 -3.88 -1.32 24.23
CA SER A 99 -3.24 -2.42 24.95
C SER A 99 -3.06 -2.09 26.42
N GLN A 100 -2.94 -3.14 27.25
CA GLN A 100 -2.48 -2.96 28.62
C GLN A 100 -1.05 -2.42 28.59
N ASN A 101 -0.75 -1.44 29.44
CA ASN A 101 0.62 -0.93 29.57
C ASN A 101 1.56 -2.05 30.03
N TYR A 102 2.80 -2.05 29.54
CA TYR A 102 3.82 -3.02 29.94
C TYR A 102 5.15 -2.31 30.26
N PRO A 103 5.77 -2.62 31.42
CA PRO A 103 5.28 -3.49 32.49
C PRO A 103 4.05 -2.91 33.22
N ASN A 104 3.27 -3.75 33.89
CA ASN A 104 2.22 -3.34 34.85
C ASN A 104 2.08 -4.43 35.94
N PRO A 105 2.33 -4.15 37.24
CA PRO A 105 2.75 -2.85 37.81
C PRO A 105 4.10 -2.34 37.26
N PHE A 106 4.33 -1.03 37.29
CA PHE A 106 5.52 -0.39 36.70
C PHE A 106 6.27 0.54 37.67
N ASN A 107 7.56 0.79 37.42
CA ASN A 107 8.41 1.69 38.22
C ASN A 107 9.57 2.28 37.40
N PRO A 108 9.68 3.62 37.24
CA PRO A 108 8.59 4.58 37.11
C PRO A 108 8.09 4.70 35.66
N THR A 109 8.68 3.93 34.73
CA THR A 109 8.37 4.00 33.30
C THR A 109 7.55 2.80 32.83
N THR A 110 6.67 3.04 31.87
CA THR A 110 5.88 1.98 31.21
C THR A 110 5.60 2.36 29.76
N MET A 111 5.28 1.37 28.94
CA MET A 111 4.95 1.56 27.54
C MET A 111 3.47 1.28 27.31
N ILE A 112 2.80 2.20 26.61
CA ILE A 112 1.40 2.08 26.22
C ILE A 112 1.35 1.87 24.71
N LYS A 113 0.74 0.76 24.27
CA LYS A 113 0.57 0.44 22.86
C LYS A 113 -0.89 0.62 22.44
N TYR A 114 -1.13 1.16 21.25
CA TYR A 114 -2.46 1.26 20.68
C TYR A 114 -2.43 1.15 19.15
N SER A 115 -3.57 0.81 18.56
CA SER A 115 -3.74 0.66 17.12
C SER A 115 -4.88 1.51 16.61
N ILE A 116 -4.69 2.05 15.41
CA ILE A 116 -5.64 2.93 14.74
C ILE A 116 -5.89 2.39 13.33
N PRO A 117 -7.13 2.01 12.97
CA PRO A 117 -7.46 1.43 11.67
C PRO A 117 -7.69 2.47 10.56
N ALA A 118 -7.89 3.74 10.92
CA ALA A 118 -8.13 4.83 9.97
C ALA A 118 -7.59 6.16 10.50
N GLN A 119 -7.20 7.05 9.58
CA GLN A 119 -6.65 8.36 9.94
C GLN A 119 -7.62 9.11 10.87
N SER A 120 -7.13 9.51 12.04
CA SER A 120 -7.98 10.08 13.10
C SER A 120 -7.19 11.00 14.04
N ASN A 121 -7.92 11.87 14.74
CA ASN A 121 -7.36 12.74 15.77
C ASN A 121 -7.30 11.99 17.09
N VAL A 122 -6.09 11.79 17.60
CA VAL A 122 -5.83 10.96 18.78
C VAL A 122 -5.50 11.84 19.98
N THR A 123 -6.10 11.54 21.11
CA THR A 123 -5.78 12.13 22.40
C THR A 123 -5.56 11.03 23.43
N LEU A 124 -4.39 11.02 24.07
CA LEU A 124 -4.05 10.06 25.11
C LEU A 124 -3.73 10.81 26.39
N LYS A 125 -4.58 10.63 27.40
CA LYS A 125 -4.50 11.33 28.69
C LYS A 125 -4.48 10.36 29.86
N ILE A 126 -3.84 10.78 30.94
CA ILE A 126 -3.72 10.04 32.19
C ILE A 126 -4.47 10.79 33.28
N TYR A 127 -5.22 10.05 34.09
CA TYR A 127 -6.06 10.52 35.17
C TYR A 127 -5.74 9.79 36.47
N ASP A 128 -5.96 10.47 37.59
CA ASP A 128 -5.95 9.86 38.92
C ASP A 128 -7.30 9.18 39.24
N VAL A 129 -7.40 8.60 40.44
CA VAL A 129 -8.63 7.97 40.94
C VAL A 129 -9.79 8.95 41.19
N LEU A 130 -9.49 10.25 41.26
CA LEU A 130 -10.48 11.32 41.45
C LEU A 130 -10.96 11.90 40.11
N GLY A 131 -10.38 11.46 38.99
CA GLY A 131 -10.68 11.95 37.65
C GLY A 131 -9.90 13.21 37.25
N SER A 132 -8.92 13.64 38.04
CA SER A 132 -8.06 14.78 37.70
C SER A 132 -7.07 14.36 36.60
N GLU A 133 -6.90 15.21 35.57
CA GLU A 133 -5.87 14.99 34.55
C GLU A 133 -4.48 15.22 35.16
N VAL A 134 -3.63 14.19 35.06
CA VAL A 134 -2.27 14.19 35.63
C VAL A 134 -1.22 14.42 34.56
N ALA A 135 -1.45 13.90 33.35
CA ALA A 135 -0.55 14.05 32.22
C ALA A 135 -1.31 13.89 30.90
N THR A 136 -0.93 14.68 29.90
CA THR A 136 -1.34 14.47 28.51
C THR A 136 -0.14 13.94 27.74
N LEU A 137 -0.25 12.72 27.20
CA LEU A 137 0.80 12.07 26.42
C LEU A 137 0.71 12.42 24.93
N ILE A 138 -0.52 12.54 24.42
CA ILE A 138 -0.81 12.93 23.04
C ILE A 138 -1.95 13.93 23.09
N ASN A 139 -1.78 15.07 22.43
CA ASN A 139 -2.76 16.15 22.45
C ASN A 139 -3.34 16.41 21.05
N ASN A 140 -4.45 15.75 20.74
CA ASN A 140 -5.21 15.96 19.50
C ASN A 140 -4.35 15.92 18.23
N GLU A 141 -3.50 14.89 18.12
CA GLU A 141 -2.60 14.71 16.98
C GLU A 141 -3.27 13.88 15.88
N VAL A 142 -3.08 14.28 14.62
CA VAL A 142 -3.56 13.51 13.46
C VAL A 142 -2.58 12.35 13.24
N GLN A 143 -3.06 11.11 13.41
CA GLN A 143 -2.28 9.91 13.14
C GLN A 143 -2.89 9.11 12.00
N SER A 144 -2.03 8.54 11.15
CA SER A 144 -2.39 7.65 10.06
C SER A 144 -2.77 6.25 10.58
N VAL A 145 -3.21 5.37 9.68
CA VAL A 145 -3.42 3.96 10.02
C VAL A 145 -2.11 3.32 10.48
N GLY A 146 -2.12 2.63 11.62
CA GLY A 146 -0.91 2.02 12.17
C GLY A 146 -1.00 1.60 13.63
N GLN A 147 0.09 1.01 14.10
CA GLN A 147 0.33 0.71 15.51
C GLN A 147 1.32 1.72 16.08
N TYR A 148 1.06 2.17 17.29
CA TYR A 148 1.81 3.21 17.96
C TYR A 148 2.18 2.79 19.37
N GLU A 149 3.35 3.24 19.81
CA GLU A 149 3.87 2.98 21.15
C GLU A 149 4.29 4.31 21.78
N VAL A 150 3.86 4.54 23.02
CA VAL A 150 4.18 5.75 23.77
C VAL A 150 4.80 5.35 25.10
N ASN A 151 5.96 5.92 25.40
CA ASN A 151 6.59 5.78 26.70
C ASN A 151 6.00 6.81 27.68
N PHE A 152 5.64 6.34 28.85
CA PHE A 152 5.19 7.18 29.96
C PHE A 152 6.19 7.10 31.11
N ASP A 153 6.73 8.24 31.53
CA ASP A 153 7.54 8.38 32.75
C ASP A 153 6.71 9.03 33.86
N ALA A 154 6.47 8.27 34.93
CA ALA A 154 5.72 8.68 36.11
C ALA A 154 6.63 9.06 37.30
N SER A 155 7.90 9.37 37.07
CA SER A 155 8.89 9.68 38.13
C SER A 155 8.44 10.75 39.13
N ARG A 156 7.61 11.70 38.68
CA ARG A 156 7.04 12.82 39.45
C ARG A 156 5.72 12.49 40.15
N LEU A 157 5.18 11.30 39.97
CA LEU A 157 3.90 10.86 40.56
C LEU A 157 4.12 9.97 41.79
N SER A 158 3.11 9.91 42.65
CA SER A 158 3.10 9.04 43.83
C SER A 158 2.64 7.63 43.46
N SER A 159 3.08 6.61 44.21
CA SER A 159 2.58 5.24 44.02
C SER A 159 1.06 5.18 44.14
N GLY A 160 0.40 4.45 43.26
CA GLY A 160 -1.05 4.41 43.22
C GLY A 160 -1.63 3.83 41.95
N ILE A 161 -2.96 3.93 41.83
CA ILE A 161 -3.72 3.51 40.66
C ILE A 161 -3.95 4.73 39.79
N TYR A 162 -3.68 4.58 38.50
CA TYR A 162 -3.93 5.59 37.49
C TYR A 162 -4.75 4.99 36.35
N PHE A 163 -5.46 5.85 35.63
CA PHE A 163 -6.23 5.49 34.46
C PHE A 163 -5.70 6.23 33.25
N TYR A 164 -5.61 5.58 32.11
CA TYR A 164 -5.26 6.22 30.85
C TYR A 164 -6.38 6.00 29.84
N THR A 165 -6.76 7.08 29.16
CA THR A 165 -7.87 7.10 28.21
C THR A 165 -7.34 7.49 26.84
N LEU A 166 -7.57 6.61 25.87
CA LEU A 166 -7.38 6.90 24.46
C LEU A 166 -8.71 7.36 23.87
N ASN A 167 -8.74 8.57 23.31
CA ASN A 167 -9.85 9.10 22.55
C ASN A 167 -9.41 9.27 21.09
N SER A 168 -10.16 8.68 20.17
CA SER A 168 -10.01 8.88 18.73
C SER A 168 -11.38 9.00 18.06
N GLY A 169 -11.87 10.23 17.95
CA GLY A 169 -13.19 10.52 17.37
C GLY A 169 -14.34 9.82 18.11
N ASN A 170 -14.88 8.77 17.49
CA ASN A 170 -15.98 7.97 18.05
C ASN A 170 -15.50 6.84 18.98
N PHE A 171 -14.20 6.58 19.04
CA PHE A 171 -13.62 5.53 19.87
C PHE A 171 -13.06 6.12 21.17
N VAL A 172 -13.53 5.60 22.31
CA VAL A 172 -12.97 5.93 23.62
C VAL A 172 -12.73 4.65 24.39
N GLN A 173 -11.47 4.41 24.79
CA GLN A 173 -11.10 3.26 25.61
C GLN A 173 -10.26 3.71 26.79
N THR A 174 -10.60 3.22 27.99
CA THR A 174 -9.89 3.51 29.24
C THR A 174 -9.31 2.23 29.81
N LYS A 175 -8.09 2.29 30.33
CA LYS A 175 -7.45 1.19 31.04
C LYS A 175 -6.79 1.67 32.33
N LYS A 176 -6.67 0.75 33.29
CA LYS A 176 -6.03 1.01 34.59
C LYS A 176 -4.57 0.59 34.56
N MET A 177 -3.72 1.31 35.28
CA MET A 177 -2.31 0.98 35.50
C MET A 177 -1.93 1.21 36.97
N ILE A 178 -0.93 0.48 37.46
CA ILE A 178 -0.49 0.54 38.85
C ILE A 178 0.97 0.97 38.88
N LEU A 179 1.23 2.14 39.48
CA LEU A 179 2.56 2.66 39.71
C LEU A 179 3.06 2.19 41.08
N LEU A 180 4.21 1.52 41.08
CA LEU A 180 4.96 1.16 42.29
C LEU A 180 6.23 2.01 42.34
N LYS A 181 6.51 2.61 43.48
CA LYS A 181 7.74 3.34 43.79
C LYS A 181 8.30 2.83 45.10
#